data_AF-A0A832G6S6-F1
#
_entry.id   AF-A0A832G6S6-F1
#
_cell.length_a   1.000
_cell.length_b   1.000
_cell.length_c   1.000
_cell.angle_alpha   90.00
_cell.angle_beta   90.00
_cell.angle_gamma   90.00
#
_symmetry.space_group_name_H-M   'P 1'
#
loop_
_entity.id
_entity.type
_entity.pdbx_description
1 polymer ?
#
loop_
_entity_poly.entity_id
_entity_poly.type
_entity_poly.pdbx_seq_one_letter_code
_entity_poly.pdbx_strand_id
1 'polypeptide(L)'
;MSHHHSNNQSSETSEKNLFITVALNIFITIVQIIGGIISGSLSLISDAMHNFSDAVAIVITYIALRLSKRPKTPKYTFGLKRAEIIAAVLNASTLIIISFFLIREAIERLYNPNEIAGSLMLIVAITGFIPNVIGAFLLKKGSEKNLNIRAAYFHLVSDAISSIAIIIGAVFIIAYKLYWIDPVLTILIALYILVEAYKILKESVDILMMSNTEEINLEEIKSFVEKIPGVKNIHHIHLWKLNDNDTHFEAHIEVEDMRVSKTSEIQKIIAAELHNRYEINHTTLQFECELCNEFDILAHH
;
A
#
# COMPACT_ATOMS: atom_id res chain seq x y z
N MET A 1 10.59 -31.56 37.86
CA MET A 1 11.14 -30.31 37.30
C MET A 1 10.15 -29.82 36.25
N SER A 2 9.53 -28.68 36.52
CA SER A 2 8.56 -28.03 35.64
C SER A 2 9.29 -27.40 34.45
N HIS A 3 8.85 -27.71 33.23
CA HIS A 3 9.22 -26.95 32.05
C HIS A 3 8.04 -26.05 31.64
N HIS A 4 8.21 -24.77 31.93
CA HIS A 4 7.43 -23.67 31.39
C HIS A 4 7.67 -23.59 29.88
N HIS A 5 6.62 -23.78 29.08
CA HIS A 5 6.62 -23.30 27.70
C HIS A 5 5.86 -21.98 27.62
N SER A 6 6.63 -20.93 27.37
CA SER A 6 6.23 -19.54 27.22
C SER A 6 5.62 -19.25 25.85
N ASN A 7 4.55 -18.46 25.88
CA ASN A 7 4.10 -17.50 24.86
C ASN A 7 3.59 -18.00 23.50
N ASN A 8 2.32 -18.44 23.51
CA ASN A 8 1.40 -18.25 22.38
C ASN A 8 0.46 -17.03 22.58
N GLN A 9 0.70 -16.18 23.58
CA GLN A 9 -0.15 -15.01 23.89
C GLN A 9 0.11 -13.77 23.01
N SER A 10 1.21 -13.74 22.24
CA SER A 10 1.61 -12.53 21.49
C SER A 10 0.85 -12.33 20.17
N SER A 11 0.42 -13.38 19.49
CA SER A 11 -0.37 -13.28 18.25
C SER A 11 -1.84 -12.93 18.52
N GLU A 12 -2.49 -13.60 19.49
CA GLU A 12 -3.90 -13.35 19.82
C GLU A 12 -4.17 -11.94 20.36
N THR A 13 -3.22 -11.38 21.12
CA THR A 13 -3.35 -10.02 21.66
C THR A 13 -3.25 -8.98 20.53
N SER A 14 -2.43 -9.25 19.51
CA SER A 14 -2.27 -8.35 18.36
C SER A 14 -3.52 -8.31 17.48
N GLU A 15 -4.15 -9.45 17.21
CA GLU A 15 -5.36 -9.52 16.38
C GLU A 15 -6.57 -8.86 17.07
N LYS A 16 -6.75 -9.11 18.38
CA LYS A 16 -7.80 -8.46 19.17
C LYS A 16 -7.61 -6.94 19.21
N ASN A 17 -6.38 -6.46 19.42
CA ASN A 17 -6.07 -5.03 19.44
C ASN A 17 -6.31 -4.38 18.06
N LEU A 18 -5.96 -5.07 16.97
CA LEU A 18 -6.22 -4.60 15.61
C LEU A 18 -7.73 -4.48 15.33
N PHE A 19 -8.52 -5.50 15.70
CA PHE A 19 -9.97 -5.46 15.52
C PHE A 19 -10.63 -4.33 16.32
N ILE A 20 -10.22 -4.15 17.59
CA ILE A 20 -10.70 -3.05 18.42
C ILE A 20 -10.35 -1.70 17.78
N THR A 21 -9.13 -1.56 17.25
CA THR A 21 -8.68 -0.33 16.58
C THR A 21 -9.52 -0.02 15.34
N VAL A 22 -9.80 -1.02 14.50
CA VAL A 22 -10.65 -0.85 13.30
C VAL A 22 -12.08 -0.49 13.67
N ALA A 23 -12.67 -1.17 14.66
CA ALA A 23 -14.02 -0.88 15.14
C ALA A 23 -14.14 0.53 15.72
N LEU A 24 -13.14 0.97 16.50
CA LEU A 24 -13.05 2.34 16.99
C LEU A 24 -12.95 3.34 15.85
N ASN A 25 -12.11 3.09 14.84
CA ASN A 25 -11.93 3.99 13.71
C ASN A 25 -13.24 4.20 12.92
N ILE A 26 -13.98 3.12 12.66
CA ILE A 26 -15.29 3.19 11.99
C ILE A 26 -16.29 4.01 12.82
N PHE A 27 -16.37 3.78 14.13
CA PHE A 27 -17.26 4.53 15.00
C PHE A 27 -16.94 6.03 15.00
N ILE A 28 -15.65 6.37 15.13
CA ILE A 28 -15.17 7.75 15.13
C ILE A 28 -15.44 8.43 13.79
N THR A 29 -15.19 7.72 12.68
CA THR A 29 -15.48 8.21 11.34
C THR A 29 -16.94 8.68 11.23
N ILE A 30 -17.90 7.90 11.75
CA ILE A 30 -19.31 8.28 11.75
C ILE A 30 -19.53 9.55 12.61
N VAL A 31 -18.93 9.61 13.80
CA VAL A 31 -19.01 10.79 14.67
C VAL A 31 -18.43 12.03 13.99
N GLN A 32 -17.31 11.91 13.27
CA GLN A 32 -16.67 13.02 12.57
C GLN A 32 -17.45 13.46 11.33
N ILE A 33 -18.06 12.54 10.57
CA ILE A 33 -18.95 12.90 9.45
C ILE A 33 -20.12 13.74 9.98
N ILE A 34 -20.83 13.23 10.99
CA ILE A 34 -21.99 13.91 11.57
C ILE A 34 -21.55 15.25 12.19
N GLY A 35 -20.46 15.23 12.97
CA GLY A 35 -19.90 16.40 13.62
C GLY A 35 -19.42 17.47 12.62
N GLY A 36 -18.79 17.07 11.52
CA GLY A 36 -18.34 17.95 10.45
C GLY A 36 -19.49 18.63 9.72
N ILE A 37 -20.55 17.87 9.41
CA ILE A 37 -21.77 18.42 8.78
C ILE A 37 -22.47 19.41 9.72
N ILE A 38 -22.69 19.04 10.98
CA ILE A 38 -23.41 19.90 11.95
C ILE A 38 -22.58 21.13 12.32
N SER A 39 -21.26 20.98 12.48
CA SER A 39 -20.38 22.11 12.79
C SER A 39 -20.12 23.02 11.59
N GLY A 40 -20.38 22.54 10.38
CA GLY A 40 -19.99 23.18 9.15
C GLY A 40 -18.48 23.18 8.93
N SER A 41 -17.71 22.27 9.52
CA SER A 41 -16.24 22.21 9.33
C SER A 41 -15.88 21.29 8.18
N LEU A 42 -15.22 21.82 7.15
CA LEU A 42 -14.69 21.00 6.05
C LEU A 42 -13.46 20.20 6.48
N SER A 43 -12.65 20.69 7.42
CA SER A 43 -11.47 19.96 7.88
C SER A 43 -11.86 18.68 8.63
N LEU A 44 -12.93 18.70 9.43
CA LEU A 44 -13.51 17.49 10.02
C LEU A 44 -14.08 16.53 8.98
N ILE A 45 -14.77 17.06 7.95
CA ILE A 45 -15.27 16.22 6.86
C ILE A 45 -14.11 15.58 6.09
N SER A 46 -13.03 16.32 5.85
CA SER A 46 -11.84 15.82 5.16
C SER A 46 -11.19 14.65 5.90
N ASP A 47 -10.97 14.82 7.21
CA ASP A 47 -10.40 13.78 8.06
C ASP A 47 -11.32 12.54 8.11
N ALA A 48 -12.63 12.77 8.22
CA ALA A 48 -13.61 11.69 8.24
C ALA A 48 -13.70 10.94 6.90
N MET A 49 -13.64 11.64 5.76
CA MET A 49 -13.67 11.01 4.44
C MET A 49 -12.42 10.16 4.17
N HIS A 50 -11.26 10.57 4.67
CA HIS A 50 -10.05 9.76 4.62
C HIS A 50 -10.22 8.45 5.41
N ASN A 51 -10.58 8.56 6.69
CA ASN A 51 -10.78 7.40 7.58
C ASN A 51 -11.89 6.47 7.07
N PHE A 52 -12.95 7.03 6.48
CA PHE A 52 -14.01 6.25 5.83
C PHE A 52 -13.49 5.47 4.62
N SER A 53 -12.72 6.12 3.75
CA SER A 53 -12.15 5.46 2.57
C SER A 53 -11.23 4.32 2.99
N ASP A 54 -10.44 4.50 4.05
CA ASP A 54 -9.56 3.44 4.57
C ASP A 54 -10.35 2.26 5.15
N ALA A 55 -11.44 2.53 5.88
CA ALA A 55 -12.34 1.47 6.35
C ALA A 55 -12.95 0.68 5.17
N VAL A 56 -13.39 1.37 4.11
CA VAL A 56 -13.90 0.74 2.89
C VAL A 56 -12.78 -0.06 2.19
N ALA A 57 -11.58 0.50 2.10
CA ALA A 57 -10.42 -0.14 1.49
C ALA A 57 -10.07 -1.46 2.20
N ILE A 58 -10.14 -1.51 3.53
CA ILE A 58 -9.94 -2.74 4.31
C ILE A 58 -10.97 -3.81 3.93
N VAL A 59 -12.25 -3.43 3.79
CA VAL A 59 -13.30 -4.37 3.38
C VAL A 59 -13.07 -4.88 1.96
N ILE A 60 -12.75 -4.00 1.01
CA ILE A 60 -12.46 -4.39 -0.37
C ILE A 60 -11.22 -5.29 -0.41
N THR A 61 -10.17 -4.94 0.33
CA THR A 61 -8.94 -5.73 0.45
C THR A 61 -9.21 -7.10 1.03
N TYR A 62 -10.04 -7.21 2.07
CA TYR A 62 -10.45 -8.50 2.61
C TYR A 62 -11.17 -9.38 1.59
N ILE A 63 -12.07 -8.79 0.79
CA ILE A 63 -12.75 -9.48 -0.31
C ILE A 63 -11.74 -9.90 -1.39
N ALA A 64 -10.81 -9.01 -1.76
CA ALA A 64 -9.76 -9.28 -2.73
C ALA A 64 -8.83 -10.42 -2.26
N LEU A 65 -8.43 -10.43 -0.99
CA LEU A 65 -7.66 -11.52 -0.37
C LEU A 65 -8.41 -12.86 -0.37
N ARG A 66 -9.73 -12.83 -0.18
CA ARG A 66 -10.58 -14.03 -0.31
C ARG A 66 -10.66 -14.52 -1.75
N LEU A 67 -10.69 -13.60 -2.71
CA LEU A 67 -10.68 -13.92 -4.14
C LEU A 67 -9.32 -14.45 -4.59
N SER A 68 -8.20 -13.87 -4.13
CA SER A 68 -6.84 -14.27 -4.50
C SER A 68 -6.49 -15.67 -4.02
N LYS A 69 -7.08 -16.11 -2.90
CA LYS A 69 -6.98 -17.49 -2.38
C LYS A 69 -7.82 -18.53 -3.14
N ARG A 70 -8.63 -18.13 -4.12
CA ARG A 70 -9.39 -19.11 -4.93
C ARG A 70 -8.44 -19.96 -5.77
N PRO A 71 -8.75 -21.26 -5.97
CA PRO A 71 -7.92 -22.13 -6.79
C PRO A 71 -7.85 -21.59 -8.24
N LYS A 72 -6.70 -21.82 -8.87
CA LYS A 72 -6.48 -21.54 -10.29
C LYS A 72 -7.52 -22.29 -11.12
N THR A 73 -7.95 -21.69 -12.22
CA THR A 73 -8.87 -22.33 -13.18
C THR A 73 -8.27 -22.27 -14.58
N PRO A 74 -8.73 -23.07 -15.55
CA PRO A 74 -8.26 -22.95 -16.93
C PRO A 74 -8.45 -21.55 -17.53
N LYS A 75 -9.47 -20.80 -17.07
CA LYS A 75 -9.70 -19.41 -17.46
C LYS A 75 -8.76 -18.43 -16.74
N TYR A 76 -8.46 -18.68 -15.46
CA TYR A 76 -7.58 -17.84 -14.64
C TYR A 76 -6.37 -18.67 -14.19
N THR A 77 -5.40 -18.83 -15.09
CA THR A 77 -4.22 -19.69 -14.93
C THR A 77 -3.29 -19.23 -13.81
N PHE A 78 -3.20 -17.92 -13.59
CA PHE A 78 -2.50 -17.31 -12.45
C PHE A 78 -3.41 -17.07 -11.23
N GLY A 79 -4.68 -17.47 -11.29
CA GLY A 79 -5.68 -17.17 -10.28
C GLY A 79 -6.16 -15.71 -10.34
N LEU A 80 -6.74 -15.23 -9.23
CA LEU A 80 -7.29 -13.87 -9.10
C LEU A 80 -6.37 -12.96 -8.27
N LYS A 81 -5.05 -13.17 -8.35
CA LYS A 81 -4.05 -12.46 -7.53
C LYS A 81 -4.08 -10.94 -7.75
N ARG A 82 -4.31 -10.46 -8.98
CA ARG A 82 -4.42 -9.03 -9.31
C ARG A 82 -5.68 -8.33 -8.77
N ALA A 83 -6.63 -9.05 -8.17
CA ALA A 83 -7.80 -8.41 -7.56
C ALA A 83 -7.41 -7.42 -6.45
N GLU A 84 -6.32 -7.69 -5.73
CA GLU A 84 -5.78 -6.80 -4.69
C GLU A 84 -5.26 -5.49 -5.29
N ILE A 85 -4.53 -5.56 -6.40
CA ILE A 85 -4.00 -4.38 -7.10
C ILE A 85 -5.14 -3.53 -7.68
N ILE A 86 -6.17 -4.17 -8.25
CA ILE A 86 -7.35 -3.45 -8.76
C ILE A 86 -8.08 -2.74 -7.63
N ALA A 87 -8.21 -3.37 -6.46
CA ALA A 87 -8.80 -2.74 -5.28
C ALA A 87 -8.00 -1.50 -4.83
N ALA A 88 -6.67 -1.60 -4.83
CA ALA A 88 -5.79 -0.48 -4.47
C ALA A 88 -5.95 0.71 -5.45
N VAL A 89 -5.97 0.45 -6.77
CA VAL A 89 -6.23 1.49 -7.80
C VAL A 89 -7.57 2.18 -7.58
N LEU A 90 -8.63 1.41 -7.32
CA LEU A 90 -9.97 1.96 -7.09
C LEU A 90 -10.02 2.83 -5.83
N ASN A 91 -9.41 2.38 -4.74
CA ASN A 91 -9.35 3.15 -3.50
C ASN A 91 -8.57 4.46 -3.68
N ALA A 92 -7.35 4.37 -4.23
CA ALA A 92 -6.49 5.53 -4.46
C ALA A 92 -7.14 6.55 -5.40
N SER A 93 -7.79 6.09 -6.47
CA SER A 93 -8.54 6.96 -7.39
C SER A 93 -9.70 7.68 -6.68
N THR A 94 -10.41 6.98 -5.79
CA THR A 94 -11.51 7.57 -5.01
C THR A 94 -11.00 8.67 -4.08
N LEU A 95 -9.90 8.43 -3.36
CA LEU A 95 -9.26 9.42 -2.50
C LEU A 95 -8.79 10.66 -3.27
N ILE A 96 -8.23 10.48 -4.46
CA ILE A 96 -7.83 11.60 -5.34
C ILE A 96 -9.04 12.46 -5.72
N ILE A 97 -10.15 11.83 -6.15
CA ILE A 97 -11.38 12.55 -6.52
C ILE A 97 -11.95 13.32 -5.32
N ILE A 98 -12.04 12.67 -4.15
CA ILE A 98 -12.51 13.31 -2.91
C ILE A 98 -11.61 14.49 -2.54
N SER A 99 -10.29 14.33 -2.66
CA SER A 99 -9.33 15.39 -2.33
C SER A 99 -9.50 16.62 -3.23
N PHE A 100 -9.67 16.43 -4.55
CA PHE A 100 -9.96 17.54 -5.46
C PHE A 100 -11.29 18.23 -5.15
N PHE A 101 -12.32 17.45 -4.81
CA PHE A 101 -13.61 18.01 -4.38
C PHE A 101 -13.45 18.87 -3.12
N LEU A 102 -12.77 18.38 -2.09
CA LEU A 102 -12.55 19.10 -0.83
C LEU A 102 -11.69 20.36 -1.02
N ILE A 103 -10.65 20.30 -1.85
CA ILE A 103 -9.83 21.48 -2.20
C ILE A 103 -10.70 22.54 -2.86
N ARG A 104 -11.55 22.15 -3.81
CA ARG A 104 -12.47 23.10 -4.48
C ARG A 104 -13.42 23.76 -3.48
N GLU A 105 -14.09 22.98 -2.64
CA GLU A 105 -15.01 23.50 -1.61
C GLU A 105 -14.30 24.42 -0.60
N ALA A 106 -13.07 24.06 -0.21
CA ALA A 106 -12.27 24.88 0.69
C ALA A 106 -11.86 26.21 0.03
N ILE A 107 -11.46 26.20 -1.24
CA ILE A 107 -11.17 27.43 -1.99
C ILE A 107 -12.41 28.33 -2.06
N GLU A 108 -13.59 27.76 -2.33
CA GLU A 108 -14.84 28.54 -2.32
C GLU A 108 -15.12 29.19 -0.96
N ARG A 109 -14.88 28.47 0.14
CA ARG A 109 -15.06 28.99 1.50
C ARG A 109 -14.01 30.02 1.93
N LEU A 110 -12.85 30.08 1.28
CA LEU A 110 -11.90 31.18 1.49
C LEU A 110 -12.47 32.51 0.97
N TYR A 111 -13.20 32.47 -0.14
CA TYR A 111 -13.86 33.65 -0.70
C TYR A 111 -15.18 33.97 -0.01
N ASN A 112 -15.92 32.95 0.42
CA ASN A 112 -17.20 33.08 1.14
C ASN A 112 -17.14 32.37 2.50
N PRO A 113 -16.61 33.01 3.55
CA PRO A 113 -16.47 32.39 4.86
C PRO A 113 -17.83 32.06 5.47
N ASN A 114 -18.01 30.79 5.82
CA ASN A 114 -19.17 30.33 6.59
C ASN A 114 -18.85 30.31 8.08
N GLU A 115 -19.85 30.59 8.92
CA GLU A 115 -19.69 30.40 10.35
C GLU A 115 -19.52 28.91 10.69
N ILE A 116 -18.56 28.62 11.55
CA ILE A 116 -18.25 27.26 12.02
C ILE A 116 -18.55 27.19 13.50
N ALA A 117 -19.27 26.15 13.91
CA ALA A 117 -19.52 25.89 15.32
C ALA A 117 -18.24 25.36 15.99
N GLY A 118 -17.30 26.25 16.30
CA GLY A 118 -15.96 25.92 16.80
C GLY A 118 -15.95 25.02 18.04
N SER A 119 -16.88 25.21 18.98
CA SER A 119 -16.99 24.35 20.17
C SER A 119 -17.35 22.91 19.81
N LEU A 120 -18.27 22.71 18.85
CA LEU A 120 -18.63 21.38 18.36
C LEU A 120 -17.46 20.77 17.58
N MET A 121 -16.82 21.57 16.73
CA MET A 121 -15.62 21.16 15.99
C MET A 121 -14.52 20.65 16.94
N LEU A 122 -14.26 21.37 18.03
CA LEU A 122 -13.26 21.01 19.04
C LEU A 122 -13.60 19.69 19.73
N ILE A 123 -14.85 19.53 20.18
CA ILE A 123 -15.30 18.29 20.85
C ILE A 123 -15.10 17.10 19.91
N VAL A 124 -15.53 17.23 18.65
CA VAL A 124 -15.44 16.16 17.65
C VAL A 124 -13.98 15.84 17.33
N ALA A 125 -13.12 16.86 17.16
CA ALA A 125 -11.70 16.67 16.90
C ALA A 125 -10.98 15.97 18.06
N ILE A 126 -11.31 16.29 19.32
CA ILE A 126 -10.79 15.60 20.50
C ILE A 126 -11.26 14.15 20.53
N THR A 127 -12.53 13.88 20.21
CA THR A 127 -13.05 12.49 20.14
C THR A 127 -12.41 11.66 19.04
N GLY A 128 -11.93 12.29 17.95
CA GLY A 128 -11.12 11.62 16.93
C GLY A 128 -9.67 11.41 17.34
N PHE A 129 -9.08 12.38 18.03
CA PHE A 129 -7.71 12.33 18.50
C PHE A 129 -7.45 11.22 19.52
N ILE A 130 -8.31 11.10 20.53
CA ILE A 130 -8.07 10.18 21.68
C ILE A 130 -7.87 8.73 21.22
N PRO A 131 -8.74 8.14 20.38
CA PRO A 131 -8.60 6.74 20.01
C PRO A 131 -7.41 6.48 19.09
N ASN A 132 -7.03 7.44 18.23
CA ASN A 132 -5.82 7.34 17.41
C ASN A 132 -4.57 7.28 18.30
N VAL A 133 -4.50 8.10 19.35
CA VAL A 133 -3.42 8.04 20.34
C VAL A 133 -3.41 6.73 21.11
N ILE A 134 -4.59 6.26 21.57
CA ILE A 134 -4.71 4.99 22.29
C ILE A 134 -4.26 3.83 21.39
N GLY A 135 -4.75 3.77 20.14
CA GLY A 135 -4.37 2.75 19.17
C GLY A 135 -2.86 2.78 18.87
N ALA A 136 -2.29 3.97 18.65
CA ALA A 136 -0.85 4.12 18.45
C ALA A 136 -0.05 3.61 19.66
N PHE A 137 -0.49 3.90 20.89
CA PHE A 137 0.17 3.40 22.10
C PHE A 137 0.07 1.88 22.24
N LEU A 138 -1.10 1.30 21.93
CA LEU A 138 -1.32 -0.15 21.94
C LEU A 138 -0.45 -0.89 20.92
N LEU A 139 -0.24 -0.30 19.74
CA LEU A 139 0.55 -0.90 18.66
C LEU A 139 2.06 -0.63 18.76
N LYS A 140 2.50 0.34 19.58
CA LYS A 140 3.91 0.75 19.71
C LYS A 140 4.87 -0.41 19.99
N LYS A 141 4.51 -1.33 20.89
CA LYS A 141 5.38 -2.47 21.23
C LYS A 141 5.41 -3.53 20.11
N GLY A 142 4.34 -3.63 19.33
CA GLY A 142 4.25 -4.56 18.20
C GLY A 142 4.95 -4.03 16.95
N SER A 143 5.03 -2.70 16.77
CA SER A 143 5.65 -2.07 15.59
C SER A 143 7.16 -2.29 15.51
N GLU A 144 7.84 -2.55 16.63
CA GLU A 144 9.27 -2.88 16.65
C GLU A 144 9.56 -4.27 16.05
N LYS A 145 8.56 -5.15 16.00
CA LYS A 145 8.74 -6.57 15.66
C LYS A 145 8.06 -7.00 14.37
N ASN A 146 7.10 -6.21 13.86
CA ASN A 146 6.29 -6.59 12.71
C ASN A 146 6.04 -5.37 11.82
N LEU A 147 6.39 -5.49 10.54
CA LEU A 147 6.25 -4.43 9.55
C LEU A 147 4.79 -4.01 9.34
N ASN A 148 3.84 -4.93 9.36
CA ASN A 148 2.42 -4.63 9.21
C ASN A 148 1.88 -3.84 10.42
N ILE A 149 2.31 -4.20 11.64
CA ILE A 149 1.97 -3.45 12.85
C ILE A 149 2.66 -2.07 12.84
N ARG A 150 3.87 -1.99 12.30
CA ARG A 150 4.60 -0.73 12.11
C ARG A 150 3.87 0.21 11.16
N ALA A 151 3.40 -0.30 10.02
CA ALA A 151 2.59 0.47 9.08
C ALA A 151 1.31 1.01 9.76
N ALA A 152 0.55 0.14 10.44
CA ALA A 152 -0.64 0.54 11.18
C ALA A 152 -0.34 1.57 12.28
N TYR A 153 0.78 1.43 13.00
CA TYR A 153 1.23 2.40 14.00
C TYR A 153 1.49 3.79 13.39
N PHE A 154 2.24 3.86 12.28
CA PHE A 154 2.54 5.14 11.63
C PHE A 154 1.30 5.81 11.04
N HIS A 155 0.34 5.02 10.54
CA HIS A 155 -0.95 5.53 10.08
C HIS A 155 -1.71 6.22 11.23
N LEU A 156 -1.89 5.56 12.38
CA LEU A 156 -2.56 6.17 13.54
C LEU A 156 -1.83 7.42 14.07
N VAL A 157 -0.50 7.44 14.01
CA VAL A 157 0.29 8.63 14.38
C VAL A 157 0.04 9.78 13.40
N SER A 158 -0.02 9.50 12.09
CA SER A 158 -0.39 10.49 11.06
C SER A 158 -1.77 11.09 11.34
N ASP A 159 -2.77 10.27 11.62
CA ASP A 159 -4.14 10.74 11.87
C ASP A 159 -4.24 11.55 13.17
N ALA A 160 -3.47 11.16 14.20
CA ALA A 160 -3.36 11.93 15.42
C ALA A 160 -2.73 13.32 15.18
N ILE A 161 -1.72 13.43 14.31
CA ILE A 161 -1.11 14.72 13.91
C ILE A 161 -2.13 15.58 13.16
N SER A 162 -2.87 15.00 12.22
CA SER A 162 -3.96 15.70 11.51
C SER A 162 -5.03 16.21 12.48
N SER A 163 -5.44 15.37 13.43
CA SER A 163 -6.40 15.74 14.49
C SER A 163 -5.89 16.89 15.36
N ILE A 164 -4.59 16.93 15.69
CA ILE A 164 -3.98 18.05 16.44
C ILE A 164 -4.11 19.36 15.65
N ALA A 165 -3.86 19.34 14.33
CA ALA A 165 -3.99 20.52 13.50
C ALA A 165 -5.44 21.07 13.52
N ILE A 166 -6.44 20.17 13.46
CA ILE A 166 -7.86 20.52 13.58
C ILE A 166 -8.20 21.07 14.98
N ILE A 167 -7.70 20.45 16.05
CA ILE A 167 -7.90 20.93 17.44
C ILE A 167 -7.36 22.36 17.61
N ILE A 168 -6.13 22.60 17.14
CA ILE A 168 -5.51 23.93 17.19
C ILE A 168 -6.37 24.93 16.41
N GLY A 169 -6.80 24.56 15.19
CA GLY A 169 -7.69 25.39 14.37
C GLY A 169 -9.01 25.73 15.08
N ALA A 170 -9.64 24.74 15.71
CA ALA A 170 -10.87 24.92 16.47
C ALA A 170 -10.69 25.90 17.65
N VAL A 171 -9.57 25.82 18.37
CA VAL A 171 -9.24 26.79 19.43
C VAL A 171 -9.15 28.22 18.90
N PHE A 172 -8.48 28.42 17.75
CA PHE A 172 -8.42 29.75 17.13
C PHE A 172 -9.78 30.25 16.62
N ILE A 173 -10.62 29.36 16.07
CA ILE A 173 -11.99 29.70 15.65
C ILE A 173 -12.83 30.12 16.85
N ILE A 174 -12.74 29.42 17.99
CA ILE A 174 -13.47 29.78 19.22
C ILE A 174 -12.99 31.13 19.78
N ALA A 175 -11.67 31.32 19.90
CA ALA A 175 -11.09 32.49 20.55
C ALA A 175 -11.19 33.77 19.70
N TYR A 176 -11.03 33.65 18.38
CA TYR A 176 -10.84 34.81 17.49
C TYR A 176 -11.83 34.87 16.32
N LYS A 177 -12.74 33.88 16.19
CA LYS A 177 -13.68 33.77 15.06
C LYS A 177 -13.02 33.75 13.68
N LEU A 178 -11.82 33.18 13.60
CA LEU A 178 -11.04 33.07 12.36
C LEU A 178 -11.52 31.87 11.53
N TYR A 179 -12.69 31.99 10.89
CA TYR A 179 -13.31 30.90 10.14
C TYR A 179 -12.52 30.45 8.91
N TRP A 180 -11.65 31.30 8.35
CA TRP A 180 -10.78 30.95 7.22
C TRP A 180 -9.75 29.87 7.55
N ILE A 181 -9.47 29.60 8.83
CA ILE A 181 -8.54 28.57 9.26
C ILE A 181 -9.01 27.18 8.83
N ASP A 182 -10.31 26.90 8.92
CA ASP A 182 -10.85 25.58 8.57
C ASP A 182 -10.63 25.25 7.07
N PRO A 183 -10.97 26.11 6.10
CA PRO A 183 -10.61 25.91 4.71
C PRO A 183 -9.10 25.72 4.46
N VAL A 184 -8.24 26.46 5.15
CA VAL A 184 -6.79 26.27 5.03
C VAL A 184 -6.37 24.89 5.53
N LEU A 185 -6.89 24.46 6.68
CA LEU A 185 -6.64 23.12 7.20
C LEU A 185 -7.19 22.04 6.25
N THR A 186 -8.38 22.24 5.67
CA THR A 186 -8.93 21.34 4.65
C THR A 186 -8.00 21.19 3.45
N ILE A 187 -7.46 22.30 2.91
CA ILE A 187 -6.55 22.26 1.78
C ILE A 187 -5.27 21.50 2.15
N LEU A 188 -4.69 21.78 3.32
CA LEU A 188 -3.46 21.11 3.78
C LEU A 188 -3.67 19.59 3.95
N ILE A 189 -4.76 19.18 4.61
CA ILE A 189 -5.08 17.76 4.81
C ILE A 189 -5.38 17.10 3.46
N ALA A 190 -6.17 17.72 2.59
CA ALA A 190 -6.49 17.18 1.28
C ALA A 190 -5.27 17.06 0.36
N LEU A 191 -4.31 18.00 0.40
CA LEU A 191 -3.04 17.88 -0.33
C LEU A 191 -2.18 16.73 0.20
N TYR A 192 -2.14 16.54 1.51
CA TYR A 192 -1.44 15.40 2.11
C TYR A 192 -2.04 14.07 1.63
N ILE A 193 -3.38 13.92 1.71
CA ILE A 193 -4.09 12.73 1.22
C ILE A 193 -3.84 12.52 -0.28
N LEU A 194 -3.85 13.59 -1.08
CA LEU A 194 -3.62 13.53 -2.52
C LEU A 194 -2.24 12.98 -2.86
N VAL A 195 -1.20 13.39 -2.12
CA VAL A 195 0.17 12.88 -2.31
C VAL A 195 0.26 11.39 -1.98
N GLU A 196 -0.31 10.96 -0.85
CA GLU A 196 -0.30 9.55 -0.44
C GLU A 196 -1.09 8.68 -1.42
N ALA A 197 -2.30 9.12 -1.80
CA ALA A 197 -3.12 8.42 -2.77
C ALA A 197 -2.46 8.35 -4.16
N TYR A 198 -1.76 9.40 -4.60
CA TYR A 198 -1.03 9.38 -5.87
C TYR A 198 0.12 8.38 -5.88
N LYS A 199 0.89 8.26 -4.78
CA LYS A 199 1.95 7.24 -4.65
C LYS A 199 1.38 5.83 -4.80
N ILE A 200 0.31 5.53 -4.05
CA ILE A 200 -0.35 4.22 -4.10
C ILE A 200 -0.91 3.95 -5.50
N LEU A 201 -1.54 4.95 -6.13
CA LEU A 201 -2.07 4.81 -7.49
C LEU A 201 -0.95 4.50 -8.48
N LYS A 202 0.15 5.25 -8.43
CA LYS A 202 1.30 5.06 -9.32
C LYS A 202 1.87 3.65 -9.17
N GLU A 203 2.17 3.22 -7.95
CA GLU A 203 2.71 1.89 -7.67
C GLU A 203 1.77 0.78 -8.14
N SER A 204 0.46 0.91 -7.88
CA SER A 204 -0.53 -0.07 -8.30
C SER A 204 -0.68 -0.14 -9.83
N VAL A 205 -0.63 1.02 -10.51
CA VAL A 205 -0.65 1.08 -11.98
C VAL A 205 0.63 0.47 -12.55
N ASP A 206 1.79 0.74 -11.96
CA ASP A 206 3.07 0.15 -12.39
C ASP A 206 3.02 -1.38 -12.32
N ILE A 207 2.43 -1.96 -11.26
CA ILE A 207 2.21 -3.41 -11.16
C ILE A 207 1.24 -3.91 -12.25
N LEU A 208 0.14 -3.19 -12.53
CA LEU A 208 -0.77 -3.54 -13.62
C LEU A 208 -0.10 -3.50 -15.00
N MET A 209 0.81 -2.55 -15.19
CA MET A 209 1.63 -2.38 -16.39
C MET A 209 2.81 -3.36 -16.47
N MET A 210 2.90 -4.32 -15.54
CA MET A 210 3.94 -5.35 -15.50
C MET A 210 5.36 -4.77 -15.35
N SER A 211 5.47 -3.68 -14.58
CA SER A 211 6.74 -3.03 -14.29
C SER A 211 7.63 -3.84 -13.33
N ASN A 212 8.93 -3.63 -13.43
CA ASN A 212 9.93 -4.03 -12.44
C ASN A 212 10.00 -2.97 -11.32
N THR A 213 9.11 -3.07 -10.33
CA THR A 213 8.97 -2.05 -9.28
C THR A 213 10.05 -2.08 -8.20
N GLU A 214 10.86 -3.15 -8.12
CA GLU A 214 11.88 -3.33 -7.07
C GLU A 214 13.28 -2.81 -7.45
N GLU A 215 13.40 -2.11 -8.58
CA GLU A 215 14.69 -1.66 -9.11
C GLU A 215 15.72 -2.81 -9.22
N ILE A 216 15.26 -4.05 -9.44
CA ILE A 216 16.15 -5.19 -9.63
C ILE A 216 17.04 -4.89 -10.85
N ASN A 217 18.35 -4.89 -10.61
CA ASN A 217 19.32 -4.59 -11.64
C ASN A 217 19.49 -5.79 -12.59
N LEU A 218 18.86 -5.70 -13.75
CA LEU A 218 18.92 -6.74 -14.78
C LEU A 218 20.36 -7.00 -15.28
N GLU A 219 21.24 -6.00 -15.24
CA GLU A 219 22.65 -6.18 -15.61
C GLU A 219 23.40 -7.04 -14.60
N GLU A 220 23.01 -6.98 -13.34
CA GLU A 220 23.59 -7.84 -12.31
C GLU A 220 23.16 -9.30 -12.51
N ILE A 221 21.88 -9.53 -12.81
CA ILE A 221 21.37 -10.87 -13.15
C ILE A 221 22.09 -11.39 -14.40
N LYS A 222 22.21 -10.57 -15.45
CA LYS A 222 22.94 -10.94 -16.66
C LYS A 222 24.38 -11.35 -16.37
N SER A 223 25.10 -10.49 -15.65
CA SER A 223 26.49 -10.73 -15.26
C SER A 223 26.68 -11.97 -14.40
N PHE A 224 25.69 -12.36 -13.60
CA PHE A 224 25.71 -13.60 -12.84
C PHE A 224 25.48 -14.82 -13.75
N VAL A 225 24.43 -14.79 -14.57
CA VAL A 225 24.04 -15.91 -15.42
C VAL A 225 25.13 -16.25 -16.45
N GLU A 226 25.75 -15.24 -17.06
CA GLU A 226 26.83 -15.42 -18.05
C GLU A 226 28.14 -15.96 -17.44
N LYS A 227 28.29 -15.94 -16.11
CA LYS A 227 29.46 -16.57 -15.43
C LYS A 227 29.28 -18.09 -15.25
N ILE A 228 28.09 -18.63 -15.47
CA ILE A 228 27.81 -20.06 -15.30
C ILE A 228 28.44 -20.83 -16.49
N PRO A 229 29.29 -21.84 -16.24
CA PRO A 229 29.90 -22.62 -17.31
C PRO A 229 28.87 -23.22 -18.28
N GLY A 230 29.10 -23.05 -19.58
CA GLY A 230 28.22 -23.52 -20.64
C GLY A 230 27.10 -22.56 -21.03
N VAL A 231 26.93 -21.43 -20.32
CA VAL A 231 26.05 -20.32 -20.73
C VAL A 231 26.87 -19.35 -21.58
N LYS A 232 26.35 -19.00 -22.76
CA LYS A 232 26.93 -17.99 -23.66
C LYS A 232 26.34 -16.61 -23.42
N ASN A 233 25.03 -16.54 -23.22
CA ASN A 233 24.30 -15.28 -23.10
C ASN A 233 22.94 -15.47 -22.41
N ILE A 234 22.41 -14.38 -21.84
CA ILE A 234 21.01 -14.24 -21.46
C ILE A 234 20.41 -13.00 -22.12
N HIS A 235 19.24 -13.15 -22.71
CA HIS A 235 18.53 -12.09 -23.43
C HIS A 235 17.01 -12.26 -23.29
N HIS A 236 16.25 -11.29 -23.84
CA HIS A 236 14.79 -11.28 -23.81
C HIS A 236 14.22 -11.48 -22.39
N ILE A 237 14.77 -10.71 -21.45
CA ILE A 237 14.40 -10.78 -20.03
C ILE A 237 13.10 -9.99 -19.81
N HIS A 238 12.09 -10.67 -19.25
CA HIS A 238 10.87 -10.07 -18.75
C HIS A 238 10.77 -10.28 -17.25
N LEU A 239 10.61 -9.20 -16.50
CA LEU A 239 10.50 -9.20 -15.04
C LEU A 239 9.32 -8.35 -14.62
N TRP A 240 8.35 -8.95 -13.92
CA TRP A 240 7.16 -8.24 -13.48
C TRP A 240 6.60 -8.76 -12.17
N LYS A 241 5.84 -7.91 -11.47
CA LYS A 241 5.03 -8.32 -10.31
C LYS A 241 3.63 -8.75 -10.71
N LEU A 242 3.16 -9.84 -10.11
CA LEU A 242 1.76 -10.27 -10.21
C LEU A 242 0.90 -9.70 -9.08
N ASN A 243 1.48 -9.55 -7.90
CA ASN A 243 0.98 -8.86 -6.70
C ASN A 243 2.20 -8.48 -5.83
N ASP A 244 1.98 -8.04 -4.59
CA ASP A 244 3.05 -7.59 -3.69
C ASP A 244 4.11 -8.66 -3.37
N ASN A 245 3.75 -9.95 -3.44
CA ASN A 245 4.60 -11.08 -2.99
C ASN A 245 5.06 -12.02 -4.12
N ASP A 246 4.54 -11.86 -5.34
CA ASP A 246 4.79 -12.77 -6.45
C ASP A 246 5.50 -12.01 -7.59
N THR A 247 6.82 -12.11 -7.60
CA THR A 247 7.68 -11.61 -8.70
C THR A 247 7.95 -12.74 -9.69
N HIS A 248 7.71 -12.46 -10.97
CA HIS A 248 7.86 -13.38 -12.09
C HIS A 248 9.02 -12.96 -12.98
N PHE A 249 9.77 -13.94 -13.47
CA PHE A 249 10.92 -13.75 -14.34
C PHE A 249 10.88 -14.73 -15.50
N GLU A 250 11.05 -14.21 -16.72
CA GLU A 250 11.19 -15.00 -17.94
C GLU A 250 12.44 -14.53 -18.67
N ALA A 251 13.19 -15.48 -19.23
CA ALA A 251 14.37 -15.15 -20.03
C ALA A 251 14.76 -16.29 -20.96
N HIS A 252 15.49 -15.93 -22.01
CA HIS A 252 16.13 -16.88 -22.90
C HIS A 252 17.60 -17.01 -22.50
N ILE A 253 18.08 -18.25 -22.39
CA ILE A 253 19.45 -18.60 -22.00
C ILE A 253 20.10 -19.31 -23.17
N GLU A 254 21.04 -18.65 -23.83
CA GLU A 254 21.85 -19.28 -24.85
C GLU A 254 22.94 -20.12 -24.20
N VAL A 255 23.06 -21.37 -24.62
CA VAL A 255 24.05 -22.32 -24.11
C VAL A 255 24.93 -22.88 -25.24
N GLU A 256 26.04 -23.50 -24.86
CA GLU A 256 26.82 -24.34 -25.77
C GLU A 256 26.00 -25.55 -26.26
N ASP A 257 26.38 -26.14 -27.39
CA ASP A 257 25.73 -27.35 -27.88
C ASP A 257 25.86 -28.48 -26.85
N MET A 258 24.74 -28.76 -26.20
CA MET A 258 24.65 -29.71 -25.11
C MET A 258 23.30 -30.41 -25.11
N ARG A 259 23.27 -31.60 -24.51
CA ARG A 259 22.00 -32.32 -24.28
C ARG A 259 21.10 -31.49 -23.36
N VAL A 260 19.82 -31.41 -23.69
CA VAL A 260 18.78 -30.77 -22.86
C VAL A 260 18.81 -31.25 -21.40
N SER A 261 19.18 -32.51 -21.13
CA SER A 261 19.30 -33.02 -19.77
C SER A 261 20.35 -32.29 -18.91
N LYS A 262 21.38 -31.69 -19.54
CA LYS A 262 22.42 -30.92 -18.84
C LYS A 262 21.97 -29.51 -18.46
N THR A 263 21.01 -28.92 -19.19
CA THR A 263 20.52 -27.57 -18.87
C THR A 263 19.79 -27.52 -17.54
N SER A 264 19.30 -28.67 -17.03
CA SER A 264 18.65 -28.76 -15.71
C SER A 264 19.57 -28.33 -14.55
N GLU A 265 20.88 -28.57 -14.64
CA GLU A 265 21.83 -28.13 -13.61
C GLU A 265 21.98 -26.61 -13.63
N ILE A 266 22.12 -26.02 -14.82
CA ILE A 266 22.18 -24.57 -15.04
C ILE A 266 20.88 -23.92 -14.53
N GLN A 267 19.72 -24.48 -14.91
CA GLN A 267 18.40 -23.99 -14.48
C GLN A 267 18.29 -23.93 -12.95
N LYS A 268 18.74 -24.96 -12.23
CA LYS A 268 18.69 -24.99 -10.76
C LYS A 268 19.58 -23.92 -10.13
N ILE A 269 20.76 -23.68 -10.68
CA ILE A 269 21.68 -22.63 -10.20
C ILE A 269 21.03 -21.26 -10.38
N ILE A 270 20.53 -20.97 -11.58
CA ILE A 270 19.87 -19.69 -11.89
C ILE A 270 18.64 -19.50 -11.01
N ALA A 271 17.74 -20.48 -10.95
CA ALA A 271 16.51 -20.39 -10.16
C ALA A 271 16.80 -20.19 -8.66
N ALA A 272 17.83 -20.85 -8.12
CA ALA A 272 18.21 -20.67 -6.72
C ALA A 272 18.74 -19.26 -6.43
N GLU A 273 19.56 -18.68 -7.32
CA GLU A 273 20.06 -17.31 -7.16
C GLU A 273 18.91 -16.29 -7.27
N LEU A 274 18.06 -16.43 -8.31
CA LEU A 274 16.90 -15.56 -8.52
C LEU A 274 15.97 -15.56 -7.31
N HIS A 275 15.73 -16.73 -6.70
CA HIS A 275 14.89 -16.83 -5.51
C HIS A 275 15.57 -16.27 -4.25
N ASN A 276 16.80 -16.69 -3.95
CA ASN A 276 17.44 -16.38 -2.67
C ASN A 276 17.89 -14.92 -2.56
N ARG A 277 18.30 -14.32 -3.68
CA ARG A 277 18.89 -12.97 -3.70
C ARG A 277 17.89 -11.89 -4.11
N TYR A 278 16.98 -12.21 -5.02
CA TYR A 278 16.07 -11.25 -5.63
C TYR A 278 14.59 -11.54 -5.33
N GLU A 279 14.29 -12.53 -4.48
CA GLU A 279 12.92 -12.92 -4.10
C GLU A 279 11.99 -13.23 -5.29
N ILE A 280 12.57 -13.66 -6.41
CA ILE A 280 11.82 -14.06 -7.60
C ILE A 280 11.23 -15.46 -7.36
N ASN A 281 9.91 -15.53 -7.35
CA ASN A 281 9.16 -16.72 -6.89
C ASN A 281 8.63 -17.57 -8.04
N HIS A 282 8.69 -17.06 -9.27
CA HIS A 282 8.29 -17.80 -10.47
C HIS A 282 9.26 -17.52 -11.62
N THR A 283 9.91 -18.56 -12.12
CA THR A 283 10.92 -18.44 -13.20
C THR A 283 10.58 -19.36 -14.36
N THR A 284 10.57 -18.84 -15.58
CA THR A 284 10.55 -19.64 -16.81
C THR A 284 11.80 -19.32 -17.63
N LEU A 285 12.65 -20.31 -17.84
CA LEU A 285 13.91 -20.16 -18.56
C LEU A 285 13.86 -21.00 -19.84
N GLN A 286 13.95 -20.35 -20.99
CA GLN A 286 14.02 -21.01 -22.29
C GLN A 286 15.48 -21.21 -22.69
N PHE A 287 15.92 -22.45 -22.83
CA PHE A 287 17.31 -22.76 -23.23
C PHE A 287 17.41 -22.88 -24.75
N GLU A 288 18.42 -22.25 -25.33
CA GLU A 288 18.63 -22.14 -26.78
C GLU A 288 20.07 -22.45 -27.16
N CYS A 289 20.29 -22.89 -28.40
CA CYS A 289 21.62 -23.14 -28.96
C CYS A 289 21.65 -22.60 -30.39
N GLU A 290 22.43 -21.55 -30.64
CA GLU A 290 22.67 -20.95 -31.97
C GLU A 290 21.40 -20.44 -32.71
N LEU A 291 20.43 -19.89 -31.98
CA LEU A 291 19.14 -19.46 -32.54
C LEU A 291 18.96 -17.93 -32.69
N CYS A 292 19.70 -17.10 -31.94
CA CYS A 292 19.48 -15.65 -31.89
C CYS A 292 20.70 -14.85 -32.36
N ASN A 293 20.45 -13.88 -33.25
CA ASN A 293 21.44 -12.90 -33.73
C ASN A 293 21.37 -11.56 -32.95
N GLU A 294 20.40 -11.40 -32.05
CA GLU A 294 20.20 -10.20 -31.22
C GLU A 294 20.31 -10.59 -29.74
N PHE A 295 21.23 -9.93 -29.01
CA PHE A 295 21.59 -10.25 -27.63
C PHE A 295 21.18 -9.16 -26.63
N ASP A 296 20.19 -8.35 -27.01
CA ASP A 296 19.68 -7.28 -26.15
C ASP A 296 18.86 -7.84 -24.99
N ILE A 297 19.06 -7.22 -23.81
CA ILE A 297 18.39 -7.60 -22.57
C ILE A 297 16.86 -7.50 -22.72
N LEU A 298 16.41 -6.50 -23.48
CA LEU A 298 15.02 -6.26 -23.84
C LEU A 298 14.91 -6.38 -25.37
N ALA A 299 14.61 -7.57 -25.89
CA ALA A 299 14.40 -7.71 -27.32
C ALA A 299 13.13 -6.97 -27.75
N HIS A 300 13.16 -6.35 -28.93
CA HIS A 300 11.96 -5.76 -29.53
C HIS A 300 11.11 -6.87 -30.15
N HIS A 301 9.83 -6.97 -29.75
CA HIS A 301 8.85 -7.83 -30.42
C HIS A 301 8.53 -7.35 -31.84
#